data_AF-A0A7S3GUK7-F1
#
_entry.id   AF-A0A7S3GUK7-F1
#
_cell.length_a   1.000
_cell.length_b   1.000
_cell.length_c   1.000
_cell.angle_alpha   90.00
_cell.angle_beta   90.00
_cell.angle_gamma   90.00
#
_symmetry.space_group_name_H-M   'P 1'
#
loop_
_entity.id
_entity.type
_entity.pdbx_description
1 polymer ?
#
loop_
_entity_poly.entity_id
_entity_poly.type
_entity_poly.pdbx_seq_one_letter_code
_entity_poly.pdbx_strand_id
1 'polypeptide(L)'
;MTLLIEHLGDRELEAWEVHAMRSIWDCHYEHVHDHHTNEDGIMTPSMATRINLPAKLTTDHEGLVARMEVLKVIVSSLTNAAQLDLAWSEYQMYMLPHLFEEEQISLPLLRAFFTPAEAGAIVGKILGAGKPAVLGSFFYWFGSADPNAADTASVTDASIKAATTAFMAQEGIPWFVWHIEFKGYIQAYRDAMVINAAALFRGVPPSTQAPWFGCC
;
A
#
# COMPACT_ATOMS: atom_id res chain seq x y z
N MET A 1 -0.27 -4.45 10.40
CA MET A 1 0.23 -3.86 11.66
C MET A 1 -0.37 -4.51 12.89
N THR A 2 -1.68 -4.75 12.99
CA THR A 2 -2.34 -5.42 14.15
C THR A 2 -1.59 -6.66 14.63
N LEU A 3 -1.33 -7.62 13.73
CA LEU A 3 -0.58 -8.84 14.06
C LEU A 3 0.85 -8.57 14.55
N LEU A 4 1.50 -7.51 14.07
CA LEU A 4 2.84 -7.11 14.54
C LEU A 4 2.77 -6.52 15.95
N ILE A 5 1.77 -5.67 16.22
CA ILE A 5 1.54 -5.09 17.55
C ILE A 5 1.30 -6.20 18.56
N GLU A 6 0.40 -7.15 18.25
CA GLU A 6 0.12 -8.31 19.09
C GLU A 6 1.36 -9.20 19.31
N HIS A 7 2.12 -9.46 18.25
CA HIS A 7 3.31 -10.31 18.31
C HIS A 7 4.42 -9.70 19.15
N LEU A 8 4.66 -8.39 19.02
CA LEU A 8 5.72 -7.67 19.73
C LEU A 8 5.32 -7.35 21.17
N GLY A 9 4.04 -7.09 21.43
CA GLY A 9 3.50 -6.83 22.76
C GLY A 9 3.98 -5.51 23.38
N ASP A 10 4.08 -5.47 24.71
CA ASP A 10 4.40 -4.30 25.52
C ASP A 10 5.88 -4.18 25.89
N ARG A 11 6.72 -5.14 25.47
CA ARG A 11 8.15 -5.10 25.72
C ARG A 11 8.82 -3.90 25.04
N GLU A 12 9.94 -3.48 25.62
CA GLU A 12 10.81 -2.51 24.96
C GLU A 12 11.36 -3.08 23.65
N LEU A 13 11.27 -2.28 22.59
CA LEU A 13 11.76 -2.63 21.27
C LEU A 13 13.26 -2.35 21.17
N GLU A 14 13.99 -3.25 20.52
CA GLU A 14 15.37 -2.97 20.15
C GLU A 14 15.44 -1.90 19.07
N ALA A 15 16.58 -1.22 18.94
CA ALA A 15 16.74 -0.13 17.98
C ALA A 15 16.42 -0.52 16.52
N TRP A 16 16.76 -1.75 16.12
CA TRP A 16 16.44 -2.25 14.77
C TRP A 16 14.95 -2.52 14.59
N GLU A 17 14.22 -2.88 15.65
CA GLU A 17 12.78 -3.12 15.61
C GLU A 17 12.01 -1.80 15.52
N VAL A 18 12.44 -0.78 16.27
CA VAL A 18 11.93 0.59 16.14
C VAL A 18 12.13 1.09 14.72
N HIS A 19 13.33 0.87 14.14
CA HIS A 19 13.60 1.23 12.75
C HIS A 19 12.69 0.48 11.76
N ALA A 20 12.52 -0.83 11.92
CA ALA A 20 11.65 -1.63 11.07
C ALA A 20 10.18 -1.17 11.15
N MET A 21 9.66 -0.92 12.36
CA MET A 21 8.31 -0.39 12.57
C MET A 21 8.10 0.97 11.92
N ARG A 22 9.10 1.87 12.00
CA ARG A 22 9.07 3.17 11.32
C ARG A 22 9.07 3.01 9.80
N SER A 23 9.92 2.17 9.24
CA SER A 23 9.96 1.91 7.79
C SER A 23 8.63 1.36 7.25
N ILE A 24 8.00 0.44 7.99
CA ILE A 24 6.67 -0.10 7.68
C ILE A 24 5.63 1.04 7.70
N TRP A 25 5.63 1.85 8.77
CA TRP A 25 4.69 2.96 8.91
C TRP A 25 4.88 4.03 7.84
N ASP A 26 6.11 4.43 7.55
CA ASP A 26 6.41 5.47 6.55
C ASP A 26 5.93 5.02 5.17
N CYS A 27 6.16 3.76 4.80
CA CYS A 27 5.64 3.20 3.55
C CYS A 27 4.10 3.17 3.51
N HIS A 28 3.45 2.75 4.60
CA HIS A 28 1.99 2.75 4.73
C HIS A 28 1.41 4.17 4.66
N TYR A 29 2.03 5.12 5.36
CA TYR A 29 1.62 6.51 5.43
C TYR A 29 1.70 7.17 4.05
N GLU A 30 2.82 6.98 3.34
CA GLU A 30 2.94 7.46 1.96
C GLU A 30 1.92 6.80 1.03
N HIS A 31 1.71 5.49 1.13
CA HIS A 31 0.74 4.79 0.30
C HIS A 31 -0.65 5.39 0.45
N VAL A 32 -1.13 5.55 1.69
CA VAL A 32 -2.49 6.04 1.93
C VAL A 32 -2.65 7.51 1.51
N HIS A 33 -1.65 8.36 1.74
CA HIS A 33 -1.69 9.73 1.25
C HIS A 33 -1.68 9.83 -0.27
N ASP A 34 -0.82 9.05 -0.94
CA ASP A 34 -0.78 9.02 -2.40
C ASP A 34 -2.10 8.46 -2.97
N HIS A 35 -2.67 7.41 -2.36
CA HIS A 35 -3.99 6.84 -2.72
C HIS A 35 -5.09 7.90 -2.69
N HIS A 36 -5.34 8.54 -1.55
CA HIS A 36 -6.40 9.55 -1.45
C HIS A 36 -6.12 10.80 -2.30
N THR A 37 -4.85 11.21 -2.45
CA THR A 37 -4.49 12.33 -3.33
C THR A 37 -4.87 12.04 -4.79
N ASN A 38 -4.70 10.79 -5.24
CA ASN A 38 -5.12 10.36 -6.57
C ASN A 38 -6.64 10.35 -6.71
N GLU A 39 -7.36 9.96 -5.65
CA GLU A 39 -8.81 10.00 -5.66
C GLU A 39 -9.34 11.42 -5.74
N ASP A 40 -8.88 12.30 -4.85
CA ASP A 40 -9.32 13.69 -4.77
C ASP A 40 -8.88 14.52 -5.98
N GLY A 41 -7.67 14.27 -6.49
CA GLY A 41 -7.09 15.04 -7.59
C GLY A 41 -7.46 14.55 -8.99
N ILE A 42 -7.78 13.25 -9.13
CA ILE A 42 -7.92 12.62 -10.45
C ILE A 42 -9.25 11.86 -10.57
N MET A 43 -9.48 10.86 -9.74
CA MET A 43 -10.60 9.92 -9.91
C MET A 43 -11.95 10.58 -9.65
N THR A 44 -12.13 11.17 -8.46
CA THR A 44 -13.36 11.84 -8.03
C THR A 44 -13.75 12.98 -8.97
N PRO A 45 -12.85 13.91 -9.34
CA PRO A 45 -13.18 14.94 -10.33
C PRO A 45 -13.60 14.38 -11.69
N SER A 46 -12.94 13.31 -12.14
CA SER A 46 -13.30 12.66 -13.42
C SER A 46 -14.70 12.05 -13.35
N MET A 47 -15.02 11.34 -12.27
CA MET A 47 -16.33 10.72 -12.06
C MET A 47 -17.44 11.75 -11.89
N ALA A 48 -17.17 12.86 -11.19
CA ALA A 48 -18.13 13.94 -10.98
C ALA A 48 -18.61 14.62 -12.29
N THR A 49 -17.89 14.43 -13.41
CA THR A 49 -18.35 14.93 -14.72
C THR A 49 -19.60 14.22 -15.25
N ARG A 50 -19.93 13.02 -14.74
CA ARG A 50 -21.04 12.18 -15.20
C ARG A 50 -21.95 11.69 -14.07
N ILE A 51 -21.44 11.68 -12.85
CA ILE A 51 -22.09 11.06 -11.70
C ILE A 51 -22.27 12.10 -10.60
N ASN A 52 -23.46 12.16 -10.01
CA ASN A 52 -23.64 12.87 -8.74
C ASN A 52 -23.16 11.97 -7.60
N LEU A 53 -21.89 12.09 -7.22
CA LEU A 53 -21.28 11.23 -6.21
C LEU A 53 -21.88 11.49 -4.82
N PRO A 54 -22.09 10.43 -4.00
CA PRO A 54 -22.36 10.58 -2.58
C PRO A 54 -21.32 11.47 -1.89
N ALA A 55 -21.76 12.45 -1.09
CA ALA A 55 -20.86 13.39 -0.41
C ALA A 55 -19.82 12.70 0.51
N LYS A 56 -20.16 11.53 1.05
CA LYS A 56 -19.28 10.73 1.90
C LYS A 56 -18.03 10.23 1.15
N LEU A 57 -18.16 9.90 -0.14
CA LEU A 57 -17.05 9.50 -1.01
C LEU A 57 -16.10 10.65 -1.36
N THR A 58 -16.39 11.88 -0.94
CA THR A 58 -15.58 13.07 -1.27
C THR A 58 -15.15 13.84 -0.02
N THR A 59 -15.50 13.40 1.19
CA THR A 59 -15.25 14.17 2.43
C THR A 59 -14.67 13.35 3.58
N ASP A 60 -14.68 12.02 3.52
CA ASP A 60 -14.22 11.18 4.63
C ASP A 60 -12.69 11.14 4.82
N HIS A 61 -11.91 11.64 3.85
CA HIS A 61 -10.44 11.66 3.93
C HIS A 61 -9.90 12.53 5.07
N GLU A 62 -10.56 13.65 5.41
CA GLU A 62 -10.08 14.55 6.48
C GLU A 62 -10.00 13.83 7.84
N GLY A 63 -11.02 13.02 8.13
CA GLY A 63 -11.08 12.20 9.33
C GLY A 63 -9.91 11.21 9.40
N LEU A 64 -9.65 10.51 8.29
CA LEU A 64 -8.57 9.53 8.16
C LEU A 64 -7.19 10.14 8.32
N VAL A 65 -6.92 11.24 7.60
CA VAL A 65 -5.64 11.96 7.67
C VAL A 65 -5.35 12.39 9.11
N ALA A 66 -6.35 12.89 9.84
CA ALA A 66 -6.16 13.26 11.25
C ALA A 66 -5.70 12.09 12.13
N ARG A 67 -6.22 10.86 11.91
CA ARG A 67 -5.78 9.67 12.67
C ARG A 67 -4.37 9.23 12.26
N MET A 68 -4.03 9.38 10.99
CA MET A 68 -2.67 9.11 10.51
C MET A 68 -1.65 10.06 11.14
N GLU A 69 -1.97 11.34 11.31
CA GLU A 69 -1.07 12.27 12.00
C GLU A 69 -0.84 11.90 13.48
N VAL A 70 -1.88 11.41 14.17
CA VAL A 70 -1.74 10.88 15.54
C VAL A 70 -0.78 9.69 15.56
N LEU A 71 -0.99 8.71 14.67
CA LEU A 71 -0.11 7.53 14.55
C LEU A 71 1.33 7.91 14.23
N LYS A 72 1.54 8.88 13.33
CA LYS A 72 2.87 9.38 12.97
C LYS A 72 3.62 9.94 14.18
N VAL A 73 2.94 10.70 15.04
CA VAL A 73 3.53 11.20 16.29
C VAL A 73 3.93 10.03 17.19
N ILE A 74 3.04 9.05 17.41
CA ILE A 74 3.33 7.89 18.25
C ILE A 74 4.53 7.09 17.71
N VAL A 75 4.55 6.80 16.40
CA VAL A 75 5.64 6.08 15.72
C VAL A 75 6.97 6.83 15.82
N SER A 76 6.95 8.17 15.79
CA SER A 76 8.16 9.00 15.93
C SER A 76 8.81 8.87 17.31
N SER A 77 8.04 8.53 18.36
CA SER A 77 8.53 8.34 19.73
C SER A 77 8.38 6.91 20.23
N LEU A 78 8.24 5.93 19.32
CA LEU A 78 7.93 4.54 19.66
C LEU A 78 9.04 3.91 20.51
N THR A 79 8.65 3.30 21.63
CA THR A 79 9.52 2.50 22.50
C THR A 79 9.00 1.09 22.72
N ASN A 80 7.69 0.86 22.59
CA ASN A 80 7.06 -0.45 22.57
C ASN A 80 5.94 -0.48 21.51
N ALA A 81 5.59 -1.66 21.00
CA ALA A 81 4.58 -1.75 19.94
C ALA A 81 3.15 -1.49 20.47
N ALA A 82 2.87 -1.86 21.73
CA ALA A 82 1.58 -1.64 22.38
C ALA A 82 1.13 -0.17 22.44
N GLN A 83 2.05 0.80 22.37
CA GLN A 83 1.76 2.24 22.23
C GLN A 83 0.86 2.54 21.01
N LEU A 84 0.91 1.71 19.96
CA LEU A 84 0.13 1.90 18.74
C LEU A 84 -1.28 1.32 18.84
N ASP A 85 -1.56 0.42 19.78
CA ASP A 85 -2.73 -0.47 19.74
C ASP A 85 -4.06 0.28 19.61
N LEU A 86 -4.31 1.24 20.50
CA LEU A 86 -5.53 2.04 20.49
C LEU A 86 -5.64 2.89 19.23
N ALA A 87 -4.59 3.68 18.92
CA ALA A 87 -4.61 4.59 17.78
C ALA A 87 -4.71 3.85 16.44
N TRP A 88 -4.10 2.67 16.34
CA TRP A 88 -4.17 1.82 15.17
C TRP A 88 -5.57 1.23 14.99
N SER A 89 -6.18 0.76 16.08
CA SER A 89 -7.56 0.24 16.06
C SER A 89 -8.56 1.31 15.65
N GLU A 90 -8.45 2.52 16.21
CA GLU A 90 -9.27 3.67 15.80
C GLU A 90 -9.06 4.02 14.33
N TYR A 91 -7.81 4.05 13.85
CA TYR A 91 -7.53 4.26 12.44
C TYR A 91 -8.18 3.19 11.54
N GLN A 92 -8.09 1.91 11.91
CA GLN A 92 -8.72 0.82 11.14
C GLN A 92 -10.24 0.93 11.07
N MET A 93 -10.88 1.38 12.16
CA MET A 93 -12.33 1.59 12.20
C MET A 93 -12.83 2.64 11.20
N TYR A 94 -11.97 3.55 10.76
CA TYR A 94 -12.30 4.50 9.70
C TYR A 94 -11.85 3.98 8.34
N MET A 95 -10.62 3.44 8.25
CA MET A 95 -10.00 3.06 6.98
C MET A 95 -10.73 1.91 6.30
N LEU A 96 -11.04 0.83 7.04
CA LEU A 96 -11.60 -0.37 6.41
C LEU A 96 -13.02 -0.13 5.86
N PRO A 97 -13.95 0.53 6.58
CA PRO A 97 -15.26 0.84 6.01
C PRO A 97 -15.19 1.82 4.82
N HIS A 98 -14.23 2.75 4.83
CA HIS A 98 -14.02 3.69 3.74
C HIS A 98 -13.58 2.96 2.46
N LEU A 99 -12.51 2.16 2.52
CA LEU A 99 -12.05 1.36 1.38
C LEU A 99 -13.14 0.39 0.87
N PHE A 100 -13.89 -0.23 1.80
CA PHE A 100 -15.02 -1.07 1.42
C PHE A 100 -16.08 -0.31 0.64
N GLU A 101 -16.41 0.92 1.05
CA GLU A 101 -17.37 1.75 0.33
C GLU A 101 -16.87 2.11 -1.08
N GLU A 102 -15.59 2.44 -1.24
CA GLU A 102 -14.99 2.72 -2.55
C GLU A 102 -15.05 1.51 -3.49
N GLU A 103 -14.72 0.33 -2.98
CA GLU A 103 -14.78 -0.92 -3.73
C GLU A 103 -16.21 -1.30 -4.14
N GLN A 104 -17.18 -1.06 -3.27
CA GLN A 104 -18.58 -1.44 -3.50
C GLN A 104 -19.38 -0.39 -4.27
N ILE A 105 -18.95 0.88 -4.28
CA ILE A 105 -19.71 1.98 -4.86
C ILE A 105 -18.89 2.71 -5.94
N SER A 106 -17.73 3.29 -5.59
CA SER A 106 -16.94 4.11 -6.50
C SER A 106 -16.48 3.31 -7.73
N LEU A 107 -15.88 2.12 -7.53
CA LEU A 107 -15.39 1.30 -8.64
C LEU A 107 -16.51 0.80 -9.55
N PRO A 108 -17.66 0.29 -9.05
CA PRO A 108 -18.81 -0.04 -9.91
C PRO A 108 -19.36 1.14 -10.68
N LEU A 109 -19.46 2.33 -10.05
CA LEU A 109 -19.90 3.54 -10.74
C LEU A 109 -18.94 3.95 -11.86
N LEU A 110 -17.63 3.87 -11.63
CA LEU A 110 -16.62 4.11 -12.67
C LEU A 110 -16.86 3.17 -13.86
N ARG A 111 -17.03 1.87 -13.59
CA ARG A 111 -17.27 0.85 -14.64
C ARG A 111 -18.61 0.99 -15.34
N ALA A 112 -19.62 1.56 -14.68
CA ALA A 112 -20.96 1.74 -15.25
C ALA A 112 -21.06 2.97 -16.17
N PHE A 113 -20.32 4.04 -15.89
CA PHE A 113 -20.44 5.33 -16.57
C PHE A 113 -19.25 5.68 -17.48
N PHE A 114 -18.19 4.88 -17.48
CA PHE A 114 -17.01 5.06 -18.30
C PHE A 114 -16.71 3.80 -19.11
N THR A 115 -16.32 3.99 -20.36
CA THR A 115 -15.81 2.89 -21.18
C THR A 115 -14.46 2.40 -20.64
N PRO A 116 -14.01 1.18 -20.96
CA PRO A 116 -12.69 0.69 -20.55
C PRO A 116 -11.55 1.62 -20.96
N ALA A 117 -11.61 2.23 -22.14
CA ALA A 117 -10.59 3.16 -22.62
C ALA A 117 -10.55 4.46 -21.78
N GLU A 118 -11.71 4.99 -21.39
CA GLU A 118 -11.79 6.18 -20.55
C GLU A 118 -11.32 5.90 -19.12
N ALA A 119 -11.76 4.79 -18.53
CA ALA A 119 -11.30 4.35 -17.23
C ALA A 119 -9.78 4.08 -17.23
N GLY A 120 -9.27 3.43 -18.28
CA GLY A 120 -7.83 3.20 -18.48
C GLY A 120 -7.03 4.49 -18.57
N ALA A 121 -7.56 5.55 -19.20
CA ALA A 121 -6.92 6.85 -19.24
C ALA A 121 -6.88 7.54 -17.86
N ILE A 122 -7.92 7.37 -17.03
CA ILE A 122 -7.95 7.87 -15.65
C ILE A 122 -6.90 7.12 -14.81
N VAL A 123 -6.93 5.78 -14.83
CA VAL A 123 -5.98 4.93 -14.12
C VAL A 123 -4.55 5.18 -14.59
N GLY A 124 -4.33 5.40 -15.89
CA GLY A 124 -3.01 5.71 -16.44
C GLY A 124 -2.40 7.00 -15.86
N LYS A 125 -3.22 8.01 -15.54
CA LYS A 125 -2.74 9.22 -14.85
C LYS A 125 -2.32 8.92 -13.41
N ILE A 126 -3.08 8.09 -12.71
CA ILE A 126 -2.79 7.64 -11.34
C ILE A 126 -1.46 6.87 -11.32
N LEU A 127 -1.32 5.89 -12.22
CA LEU A 127 -0.10 5.09 -12.34
C LEU A 127 1.11 5.95 -12.72
N GLY A 128 0.94 6.94 -13.60
CA GLY A 128 2.02 7.86 -13.99
C GLY A 128 2.48 8.82 -12.89
N ALA A 129 1.69 9.02 -11.84
CA ALA A 129 2.01 9.86 -10.69
C ALA A 129 2.52 9.07 -9.46
N GLY A 130 2.36 7.74 -9.47
CA GLY A 130 2.63 6.90 -8.31
C GLY A 130 4.11 6.80 -7.96
N LYS A 131 4.42 6.88 -6.67
CA LYS A 131 5.78 6.63 -6.16
C LYS A 131 6.17 5.15 -6.31
N PRO A 132 7.46 4.82 -6.46
CA PRO A 132 7.94 3.44 -6.63
C PRO A 132 7.41 2.44 -5.59
N ALA A 133 7.47 2.75 -4.30
CA ALA A 133 7.03 1.83 -3.25
C ALA A 133 5.50 1.65 -3.23
N VAL A 134 4.74 2.71 -3.56
CA VAL A 134 3.27 2.67 -3.65
C VAL A 134 2.85 1.79 -4.83
N LEU A 135 3.39 2.03 -6.03
CA LEU A 135 3.15 1.16 -7.19
C LEU A 135 3.65 -0.27 -6.95
N GLY A 136 4.78 -0.41 -6.26
CA GLY A 136 5.34 -1.71 -5.88
C GLY A 136 4.39 -2.54 -5.05
N SER A 137 3.68 -1.92 -4.11
CA SER A 137 2.68 -2.60 -3.27
C SER A 137 1.53 -3.17 -4.10
N PHE A 138 1.04 -2.42 -5.09
CA PHE A 138 -0.02 -2.86 -6.00
C PHE A 138 0.38 -4.12 -6.77
N PHE A 139 1.57 -4.11 -7.39
CA PHE A 139 2.08 -5.26 -8.12
C PHE A 139 2.48 -6.43 -7.23
N TYR A 140 2.96 -6.17 -6.01
CA TYR A 140 3.27 -7.23 -5.05
C TYR A 140 2.03 -8.05 -4.72
N TRP A 141 0.90 -7.38 -4.44
CA TRP A 141 -0.33 -8.05 -4.04
C TRP A 141 -1.05 -8.77 -5.19
N PHE A 142 -0.73 -8.50 -6.46
CA PHE A 142 -1.17 -9.33 -7.59
C PHE A 142 -0.73 -10.79 -7.48
N GLY A 143 0.41 -11.04 -6.81
CA GLY A 143 0.89 -12.39 -6.58
C GLY A 143 0.09 -13.16 -5.52
N SER A 144 -0.85 -12.51 -4.82
CA SER A 144 -1.63 -13.19 -3.78
C SER A 144 -2.62 -14.18 -4.37
N ALA A 145 -2.65 -15.40 -3.81
CA ALA A 145 -3.63 -16.42 -4.16
C ALA A 145 -5.03 -16.11 -3.61
N ASP A 146 -5.11 -15.30 -2.55
CA ASP A 146 -6.34 -14.78 -1.98
C ASP A 146 -6.11 -13.29 -1.64
N PRO A 147 -6.81 -12.35 -2.32
CA PRO A 147 -6.68 -10.93 -2.05
C PRO A 147 -7.12 -10.54 -0.62
N ASN A 148 -7.81 -11.43 0.09
CA ASN A 148 -8.24 -11.24 1.48
C ASN A 148 -7.37 -11.98 2.49
N ALA A 149 -6.40 -12.80 2.04
CA ALA A 149 -5.51 -13.49 2.96
C ALA A 149 -4.50 -12.51 3.56
N ALA A 150 -4.51 -12.40 4.89
CA ALA A 150 -3.48 -11.68 5.64
C ALA A 150 -2.09 -12.35 5.57
N ASP A 151 -2.01 -13.54 4.95
CA ASP A 151 -0.79 -14.32 4.87
C ASP A 151 0.03 -14.00 3.61
N THR A 152 1.06 -13.17 3.81
CA THR A 152 2.08 -12.88 2.80
C THR A 152 2.90 -14.10 2.39
N ALA A 153 2.86 -15.23 3.12
CA ALA A 153 3.60 -16.45 2.76
C ALA A 153 3.11 -17.06 1.44
N SER A 154 1.90 -16.71 1.00
CA SER A 154 1.36 -17.11 -0.31
C SER A 154 1.95 -16.31 -1.49
N VAL A 155 2.54 -15.14 -1.22
CA VAL A 155 3.09 -14.25 -2.26
C VAL A 155 4.55 -14.61 -2.54
N THR A 156 4.78 -15.21 -3.70
CA THR A 156 6.12 -15.60 -4.19
C THR A 156 6.56 -14.77 -5.39
N ASP A 157 7.87 -14.66 -5.64
CA ASP A 157 8.39 -13.99 -6.83
C ASP A 157 7.81 -14.57 -8.14
N ALA A 158 7.58 -15.88 -8.17
CA ALA A 158 6.96 -16.55 -9.31
C ALA A 158 5.49 -16.11 -9.50
N SER A 159 4.71 -16.04 -8.42
CA SER A 159 3.31 -15.59 -8.46
C SER A 159 3.19 -14.11 -8.84
N ILE A 160 4.02 -13.23 -8.28
CA ILE A 160 4.06 -11.80 -8.61
C ILE A 160 4.37 -11.63 -10.09
N LYS A 161 5.41 -12.31 -10.59
CA LYS A 161 5.81 -12.23 -12.00
C LYS A 161 4.71 -12.75 -12.91
N ALA A 162 4.08 -13.87 -12.59
CA ALA A 162 3.01 -14.45 -13.39
C ALA A 162 1.81 -13.49 -13.49
N ALA A 163 1.34 -12.97 -12.36
CA ALA A 163 0.20 -12.06 -12.32
C ALA A 163 0.51 -10.71 -12.97
N THR A 164 1.69 -10.15 -12.73
CA THR A 164 2.13 -8.90 -13.38
C THR A 164 2.26 -9.09 -14.90
N THR A 165 2.73 -10.25 -15.35
CA THR A 165 2.80 -10.57 -16.79
C THR A 165 1.40 -10.65 -17.41
N ALA A 166 0.44 -11.27 -16.72
CA ALA A 166 -0.95 -11.33 -17.18
C ALA A 166 -1.56 -9.93 -17.28
N PHE A 167 -1.35 -9.08 -16.27
CA PHE A 167 -1.76 -7.68 -16.28
C PHE A 167 -1.14 -6.91 -17.45
N MET A 168 0.18 -6.98 -17.63
CA MET A 168 0.84 -6.31 -18.75
C MET A 168 0.28 -6.75 -20.10
N ALA A 169 0.01 -8.04 -20.28
CA ALA A 169 -0.58 -8.57 -21.50
C ALA A 169 -2.00 -8.04 -21.73
N GLN A 170 -2.82 -7.98 -20.68
CA GLN A 170 -4.18 -7.44 -20.72
C GLN A 170 -4.19 -5.95 -21.10
N GLU A 171 -3.30 -5.17 -20.48
CA GLU A 171 -3.24 -3.71 -20.65
C GLU A 171 -2.37 -3.28 -21.86
N GLY A 172 -1.83 -4.23 -22.64
CA GLY A 172 -0.98 -3.93 -23.80
C GLY A 172 0.38 -3.32 -23.44
N ILE A 173 0.85 -3.52 -22.20
CA ILE A 173 2.13 -3.02 -21.70
C ILE A 173 3.27 -3.90 -22.24
N PRO A 174 4.33 -3.33 -22.84
CA PRO A 174 5.44 -4.13 -23.36
C PRO A 174 6.14 -4.95 -22.27
N TRP A 175 6.45 -6.23 -22.56
CA TRP A 175 7.03 -7.15 -21.58
C TRP A 175 8.33 -6.64 -20.93
N PHE A 176 9.11 -5.80 -21.62
CA PHE A 176 10.38 -5.27 -21.10
C PHE A 176 10.17 -4.27 -19.95
N VAL A 177 8.98 -3.67 -19.82
CA VAL A 177 8.60 -2.76 -18.70
C VAL A 177 8.79 -3.43 -17.35
N TRP A 178 8.57 -4.75 -17.26
CA TRP A 178 8.90 -5.54 -16.09
C TRP A 178 10.33 -5.32 -15.59
N HIS A 179 11.30 -5.33 -16.52
CA HIS A 179 12.72 -5.27 -16.18
C HIS A 179 13.20 -3.85 -15.88
N ILE A 180 12.60 -2.84 -16.51
CA ILE A 180 13.04 -1.45 -16.37
C ILE A 180 12.35 -0.72 -15.20
N GLU A 181 11.13 -1.12 -14.84
CA GLU A 181 10.32 -0.38 -13.86
C GLU A 181 9.72 -1.31 -12.79
N PHE A 182 8.79 -2.21 -13.16
CA PHE A 182 7.94 -2.90 -12.18
C PHE A 182 8.73 -3.74 -11.19
N LYS A 183 9.78 -4.45 -11.63
CA LYS A 183 10.65 -5.21 -10.73
C LYS A 183 11.29 -4.31 -9.66
N GLY A 184 11.73 -3.12 -10.05
CA GLY A 184 12.32 -2.14 -9.11
C GLY A 184 11.29 -1.62 -8.12
N TYR A 185 10.07 -1.33 -8.58
CA TYR A 185 8.98 -0.87 -7.71
C TYR A 185 8.60 -1.93 -6.67
N ILE A 186 8.41 -3.18 -7.11
CA ILE A 186 8.14 -4.31 -6.20
C ILE A 186 9.26 -4.45 -5.16
N GLN A 187 10.52 -4.32 -5.57
CA GLN A 187 11.64 -4.39 -4.65
C GLN A 187 11.61 -3.26 -3.62
N ALA A 188 11.34 -2.01 -4.04
CA ALA A 188 11.20 -0.88 -3.13
C ALA A 188 10.12 -1.12 -2.06
N TYR A 189 8.96 -1.66 -2.45
CA TYR A 189 7.93 -2.05 -1.50
C TYR A 189 8.38 -3.20 -0.57
N ARG A 190 9.05 -4.22 -1.11
CA ARG A 190 9.56 -5.33 -0.29
C ARG A 190 10.55 -4.86 0.76
N ASP A 191 11.48 -3.99 0.38
CA ASP A 191 12.50 -3.45 1.26
C ASP A 191 11.89 -2.61 2.37
N ALA A 192 10.91 -1.77 2.05
CA ALA A 192 10.26 -0.89 3.02
C ALA A 192 9.29 -1.65 3.96
N MET A 193 8.50 -2.58 3.41
CA MET A 193 7.38 -3.22 4.12
C MET A 193 7.65 -4.68 4.47
N VAL A 194 7.79 -5.52 3.45
CA VAL A 194 7.73 -7.00 3.58
C VAL A 194 8.92 -7.54 4.37
N ILE A 195 10.14 -7.09 4.07
CA ILE A 195 11.36 -7.55 4.73
C ILE A 195 11.36 -7.12 6.20
N ASN A 196 10.98 -5.87 6.48
CA ASN A 196 10.87 -5.36 7.85
C ASN A 196 9.82 -6.12 8.66
N ALA A 197 8.64 -6.38 8.10
CA ALA A 197 7.59 -7.14 8.78
C ALA A 197 8.05 -8.59 9.07
N ALA A 198 8.68 -9.25 8.09
CA ALA A 198 9.19 -10.60 8.27
C ALA A 198 10.37 -10.68 9.26
N ALA A 199 11.18 -9.64 9.35
CA ALA A 199 12.25 -9.53 10.35
C ALA A 199 11.66 -9.46 11.77
N LEU A 200 10.66 -8.60 11.98
CA LEU A 200 9.96 -8.46 13.27
C LEU A 200 9.32 -9.77 13.72
N PHE A 201 8.55 -10.46 12.85
CA PHE A 201 7.93 -11.74 13.20
C PHE A 201 8.92 -12.87 13.52
N ARG A 202 10.13 -12.81 12.95
CA ARG A 202 11.18 -13.79 13.22
C ARG A 202 12.06 -13.43 14.42
N GLY A 203 11.95 -12.20 14.94
CA GLY A 203 12.83 -11.69 15.98
C GLY A 203 14.30 -11.60 15.54
N VAL A 204 14.57 -11.41 14.24
CA VAL A 204 15.93 -11.25 13.71
C VAL A 204 16.00 -10.01 12.82
N PRO A 205 17.08 -9.20 12.91
CA PRO A 205 17.23 -8.02 12.08
C PRO A 205 17.15 -8.34 10.58
N PRO A 206 16.64 -7.44 9.74
CA PRO A 206 16.76 -7.57 8.29
C PRO A 206 18.22 -7.82 7.91
N SER A 207 18.49 -8.83 7.08
CA SER A 207 19.85 -9.00 6.58
C SER A 207 20.19 -7.77 5.74
N THR A 208 21.24 -7.04 6.12
CA THR A 208 21.83 -6.03 5.25
C THR A 208 22.42 -6.79 4.06
N GLN A 209 21.64 -7.00 3.00
CA GLN A 209 22.27 -7.32 1.73
C GLN A 209 23.13 -6.11 1.38
N ALA A 210 24.45 -6.27 1.51
CA ALA A 210 25.39 -5.28 1.02
C ALA A 210 24.99 -4.97 -0.42
N PRO A 211 24.88 -3.69 -0.81
CA PRO A 211 24.51 -3.34 -2.17
C PRO A 211 25.52 -4.02 -3.11
N TRP A 212 25.01 -4.85 -4.02
CA TRP A 212 25.81 -5.51 -5.05
C TRP A 212 26.26 -4.46 -6.06
N PHE A 213 27.27 -3.68 -5.69
CA PHE A 213 28.10 -2.90 -6.61
C PHE A 213 29.55 -3.32 -6.40
N GLY A 214 29.82 -4.59 -6.72
CA GLY A 214 31.17 -5.06 -7.03
C GLY A 214 31.46 -4.81 -8.51
N CYS A 215 31.87 -3.58 -8.83
CA CYS A 215 32.72 -3.25 -9.98
C CYS A 215 33.52 -2.00 -9.59
N CYS A 216 34.66 -2.24 -8.94
CA CYS A 216 35.82 -1.36 -9.05
C CYS A 216 36.43 -1.50 -10.45
#